data_AF-A0A2W6SD36-F1
#
_entry.id   AF-A0A2W6SD36-F1
#
_cell.length_a   1.000
_cell.length_b   1.000
_cell.length_c   1.000
_cell.angle_alpha   90.00
_cell.angle_beta   90.00
_cell.angle_gamma   90.00
#
_symmetry.space_group_name_H-M   'P 1'
#
loop_
_entity.id
_entity.type
_entity.pdbx_description
1 polymer ?
#
loop_
_entity_poly.entity_id
_entity_poly.type
_entity_poly.pdbx_seq_one_letter_code
_entity_poly.pdbx_strand_id
1 'polypeptide(L)'
;MRFEGAIVREQGIVFAIVVVKRHILDNNAEATRVAHSFQPAFPGLPVVLMAQNHRGAATYFGRPDIARFLSRVPVSAIPWREYTLN
;
A
#
# COMPACT_ATOMS: atom_id res chain seq x y z
N MET A 1 -14.00 6.31 -6.96
CA MET A 1 -13.41 4.98 -7.23
C MET A 1 -13.41 4.12 -5.95
N ARG A 2 -13.55 2.80 -6.07
CA ARG A 2 -13.35 1.85 -4.95
C ARG A 2 -11.99 1.18 -5.05
N PHE A 3 -11.36 0.94 -3.92
CA PHE A 3 -10.07 0.26 -3.84
C PHE A 3 -9.92 -0.46 -2.50
N GLU A 4 -9.08 -1.48 -2.46
CA GLU A 4 -8.74 -2.18 -1.23
C GLU A 4 -7.50 -1.57 -0.58
N GLY A 5 -7.52 -1.46 0.75
CA GLY A 5 -6.39 -0.95 1.51
C GLY A 5 -6.46 -1.33 2.97
N ALA A 6 -5.52 -0.82 3.76
CA ALA A 6 -5.48 -1.01 5.20
C ALA A 6 -4.80 0.19 5.88
N ILE A 7 -5.17 0.49 7.12
CA ILE A 7 -4.42 1.38 8.00
C ILE A 7 -3.77 0.51 9.06
N VAL A 8 -2.45 0.60 9.18
CA VAL A 8 -1.64 -0.19 10.10
C VAL A 8 -0.88 0.73 11.03
N ARG A 9 -0.79 0.33 12.31
CA ARG A 9 0.05 0.98 13.31
C ARG A 9 1.11 0.00 13.78
N GLU A 10 2.37 0.35 13.57
CA GLU A 10 3.52 -0.47 13.96
C GLU A 10 4.62 0.43 14.53
N GLN A 11 5.20 0.06 15.67
CA GLN A 11 6.35 0.77 16.28
C GLN A 11 6.17 2.30 16.38
N GLY A 12 4.95 2.76 16.67
CA GLY A 12 4.63 4.19 16.79
C GLY A 12 4.36 4.91 15.47
N ILE A 13 4.44 4.22 14.33
CA ILE A 13 4.17 4.77 13.00
C ILE A 13 2.81 4.26 12.53
N VAL A 14 1.93 5.18 12.14
CA VAL A 14 0.68 4.86 11.44
C VAL A 14 0.89 5.08 9.94
N PHE A 15 0.50 4.12 9.12
CA PHE A 15 0.63 4.20 7.67
C PHE A 15 -0.51 3.48 6.96
N ALA A 16 -0.74 3.86 5.70
CA ALA A 16 -1.74 3.26 4.84
C ALA A 16 -1.08 2.30 3.83
N ILE A 17 -1.77 1.21 3.52
CA ILE A 17 -1.43 0.26 2.46
C ILE A 17 -2.55 0.31 1.43
N VAL A 18 -2.21 0.38 0.14
CA VAL A 18 -3.19 0.42 -0.96
C VAL A 18 -2.87 -0.67 -1.97
N VAL A 19 -3.88 -1.48 -2.32
CA VAL A 19 -3.75 -2.52 -3.33
C VAL A 19 -3.81 -1.90 -4.73
N VAL A 20 -2.79 -2.16 -5.54
CA VAL A 20 -2.70 -1.69 -6.93
C VAL A 20 -2.37 -2.83 -7.88
N LYS A 21 -2.55 -2.58 -9.18
CA LYS A 21 -2.13 -3.53 -10.23
C LYS A 21 -0.60 -3.59 -10.31
N ARG A 22 -0.06 -4.79 -10.58
CA ARG A 22 1.39 -5.04 -10.59
C ARG A 22 2.20 -4.12 -11.52
N HIS A 23 1.63 -3.74 -12.67
CA HIS A 23 2.30 -2.86 -13.64
C HIS A 23 2.61 -1.46 -13.09
N ILE A 24 1.84 -0.99 -12.10
CA ILE A 24 2.09 0.29 -11.44
C ILE A 24 3.45 0.27 -10.73
N LEU A 25 3.86 -0.89 -10.20
CA LEU A 25 5.13 -1.04 -9.48
C LEU A 25 6.32 -1.30 -10.40
N ASP A 26 6.11 -1.45 -11.71
CA ASP A 26 7.21 -1.65 -12.68
C ASP A 26 7.93 -0.34 -13.02
N ASN A 27 7.32 0.81 -12.70
CA ASN A 27 7.91 2.13 -12.87
C ASN A 27 7.83 2.95 -11.58
N ASN A 28 8.99 3.26 -10.98
CA ASN A 28 9.06 4.01 -9.73
C ASN A 28 8.40 5.41 -9.80
N ALA A 29 8.48 6.09 -10.94
CA ALA A 29 7.85 7.40 -11.12
C ALA A 29 6.33 7.29 -11.14
N GLU A 30 5.80 6.25 -11.81
CA GLU A 30 4.37 5.96 -11.82
C GLU A 30 3.88 5.53 -10.43
N ALA A 31 4.58 4.62 -9.76
CA ALA A 31 4.25 4.17 -8.42
C ALA A 31 4.21 5.36 -7.43
N THR A 32 5.17 6.28 -7.54
CA THR A 32 5.19 7.51 -6.72
C THR A 32 3.95 8.37 -7.01
N ARG A 33 3.66 8.63 -8.28
CA ARG A 33 2.47 9.40 -8.70
C ARG A 33 1.17 8.77 -8.20
N VAL A 34 1.05 7.45 -8.27
CA VAL A 34 -0.12 6.72 -7.80
C VAL A 34 -0.24 6.79 -6.27
N ALA A 35 0.85 6.60 -5.52
CA ALA A 35 0.84 6.77 -4.07
C ALA A 35 0.36 8.17 -3.64
N HIS A 36 0.79 9.23 -4.35
CA HIS A 36 0.30 10.59 -4.12
C HIS A 36 -1.19 10.76 -4.41
N SER A 37 -1.75 10.08 -5.42
CA SER A 37 -3.18 10.16 -5.73
C SER A 37 -4.10 9.60 -4.64
N PHE A 38 -3.57 8.74 -3.76
CA PHE A 38 -4.32 8.20 -2.61
C PHE A 38 -4.18 9.04 -1.33
N GLN A 39 -3.35 10.09 -1.32
CA GLN A 39 -3.22 10.98 -0.17
C GLN A 39 -4.54 11.58 0.34
N PRO A 40 -5.50 11.99 -0.52
CA PRO A 40 -6.79 12.48 -0.05
C PRO A 40 -7.60 11.46 0.77
N ALA A 41 -7.41 10.15 0.53
CA ALA A 41 -8.04 9.09 1.32
C ALA A 41 -7.32 8.83 2.66
N PHE A 42 -6.05 9.22 2.76
CA PHE A 42 -5.22 8.97 3.94
C PHE A 42 -4.44 10.23 4.37
N PRO A 43 -5.13 11.30 4.80
CA PRO A 43 -4.48 12.58 5.11
C PRO A 43 -3.43 12.44 6.21
N GLY A 44 -2.20 12.88 5.94
CA GLY A 44 -1.10 12.86 6.91
C GLY A 44 -0.47 11.48 7.14
N LEU A 45 -0.89 10.44 6.42
CA LEU A 45 -0.32 9.11 6.53
C LEU A 45 0.61 8.81 5.34
N PRO A 46 1.77 8.18 5.58
CA PRO A 46 2.54 7.56 4.51
C PRO A 46 1.69 6.51 3.80
N VAL A 47 1.67 6.55 2.46
CA VAL A 47 0.99 5.55 1.63
C VAL A 47 2.03 4.60 1.06
N VAL A 48 1.81 3.30 1.28
CA VAL A 48 2.57 2.21 0.68
C VAL A 48 1.68 1.48 -0.32
N LEU A 49 2.15 1.32 -1.54
CA LEU A 49 1.47 0.53 -2.55
C LEU A 49 1.83 -0.95 -2.38
N MET A 50 0.85 -1.82 -2.56
CA MET A 50 1.01 -3.26 -2.57
C MET A 50 0.44 -3.83 -3.87
N ALA A 51 1.18 -4.72 -4.52
CA ALA A 51 0.64 -5.52 -5.61
C ALA A 51 0.99 -7.00 -5.39
N GLN A 52 0.07 -7.89 -5.71
CA GLN A 52 0.33 -9.33 -5.76
C GLN A 52 0.64 -9.76 -7.19
N ASN A 53 1.52 -10.75 -7.33
CA ASN A 53 1.67 -11.49 -8.59
C ASN A 53 0.65 -12.65 -8.67
N HIS A 54 0.64 -13.37 -9.79
CA HIS A 54 -0.25 -14.52 -10.00
C HIS A 54 -0.06 -15.68 -9.00
N ARG A 55 1.04 -15.69 -8.23
CA ARG A 55 1.32 -16.67 -7.17
C ARG A 55 0.94 -16.18 -5.77
N GLY A 56 0.32 -15.00 -5.66
CA GLY A 56 -0.06 -14.37 -4.40
C GLY A 56 1.09 -13.68 -3.65
N ALA A 57 2.30 -13.63 -4.22
CA ALA A 57 3.43 -12.96 -3.57
C ALA A 57 3.27 -11.44 -3.65
N ALA A 58 3.26 -10.78 -2.49
CA ALA A 58 3.13 -9.34 -2.38
C ALA A 58 4.46 -8.62 -2.65
N THR A 59 4.38 -7.53 -3.40
CA THR A 59 5.46 -6.56 -3.63
C THR A 59 5.00 -5.22 -3.08
N TYR A 60 5.85 -4.55 -2.31
CA TYR A 60 5.54 -3.28 -1.66
C TYR A 60 6.41 -2.15 -2.21
N PHE A 61 5.80 -0.98 -2.43
CA PHE A 61 6.49 0.23 -2.86
C PHE A 61 6.10 1.41 -1.96
N GLY A 62 7.08 2.15 -1.45
CA GLY A 62 6.85 3.29 -0.58
C GLY A 62 8.05 3.51 0.34
N ARG A 63 7.80 4.01 1.55
CA ARG A 63 8.87 4.26 2.54
C ARG A 63 9.66 2.97 2.82
N PRO A 64 11.00 2.94 2.65
CA PRO A 64 11.78 1.69 2.64
C PRO A 64 11.73 0.87 3.94
N ASP A 65 11.60 1.52 5.09
CA ASP A 65 11.44 0.88 6.39
C ASP A 65 10.08 0.17 6.50
N ILE A 66 8.99 0.82 6.08
CA ILE A 66 7.64 0.21 6.08
C ILE A 66 7.59 -0.95 5.08
N ALA A 67 8.11 -0.77 3.86
CA ALA A 67 8.13 -1.84 2.85
C ALA A 67 8.90 -3.07 3.34
N ARG A 68 10.03 -2.88 4.04
CA ARG A 68 10.82 -3.97 4.63
C ARG A 68 10.13 -4.63 5.83
N PHE A 69 9.34 -3.88 6.60
CA PHE A 69 8.48 -4.47 7.63
C PHE A 69 7.41 -5.36 6.98
N LEU A 70 6.67 -4.82 6.01
CA LEU A 70 5.57 -5.52 5.35
C LEU A 70 6.01 -6.78 4.59
N SER A 71 7.23 -6.83 4.06
CA SER A 71 7.76 -8.04 3.42
C SER A 71 7.91 -9.23 4.36
N ARG A 72 7.81 -9.02 5.68
CA ARG A 72 7.85 -10.05 6.72
C ARG A 72 6.48 -10.34 7.32
N VAL A 73 5.46 -9.56 6.97
CA VAL A 73 4.10 -9.71 7.49
C VAL A 73 3.31 -10.61 6.54
N PRO A 74 2.67 -11.68 7.02
CA PRO A 74 1.74 -12.46 6.20
C PRO A 74 0.64 -11.56 5.64
N VAL A 75 0.40 -11.61 4.33
CA VAL A 75 -0.61 -10.75 3.67
C VAL A 75 -2.00 -10.89 4.31
N SER A 76 -2.36 -12.10 4.75
CA SER A 76 -3.63 -12.38 5.43
C SER A 76 -3.75 -11.77 6.83
N ALA A 77 -2.64 -11.35 7.45
CA ALA A 77 -2.63 -10.68 8.75
C ALA A 77 -2.87 -9.17 8.64
N ILE A 78 -2.79 -8.60 7.44
CA ILE A 78 -3.09 -7.18 7.20
C ILE A 78 -4.62 -6.97 7.27
N PRO A 79 -5.12 -5.97 8.01
CA PRO A 79 -6.55 -5.75 8.21
C PRO A 79 -7.17 -5.04 6.98
N TRP A 80 -7.30 -5.77 5.88
CA TRP A 80 -7.85 -5.27 4.62
C TRP A 80 -9.29 -4.76 4.75
N ARG A 81 -9.57 -3.65 4.07
CA ARG A 81 -10.89 -3.01 3.98
C ARG A 81 -11.07 -2.41 2.58
N GLU A 82 -12.32 -2.35 2.14
CA GLU A 82 -12.68 -1.57 0.95
C GLU A 82 -12.86 -0.09 1.32
N TYR A 83 -12.29 0.80 0.51
CA TYR A 83 -12.39 2.25 0.62
C TYR A 83 -13.05 2.82 -0.63
N THR A 84 -13.73 3.95 -0.47
CA THR A 84 -14.29 4.72 -1.58
C THR A 84 -13.68 6.12 -1.57
N LEU A 85 -13.04 6.50 -2.67
CA LEU A 85 -12.61 7.88 -2.93
C LEU A 85 -13.63 8.53 -3.87
N ASN A 86 -14.30 9.59 -3.43
CA ASN A 86 -15.29 10.30 -4.24
C ASN A 86 -14.62 11.21 -5.27
#